data_AF-A0A920GI73-F1
#
_entry.id   AF-A0A920GI73-F1
#
_cell.length_a   1.000
_cell.length_b   1.000
_cell.length_c   1.000
_cell.angle_alpha   90.00
_cell.angle_beta   90.00
_cell.angle_gamma   90.00
#
_symmetry.space_group_name_H-M   'P 1'
#
loop_
_entity.id
_entity.type
_entity.pdbx_description
1 polymer ?
#
loop_
_entity_poly.entity_id
_entity_poly.type
_entity_poly.pdbx_seq_one_letter_code
_entity_poly.pdbx_strand_id
1 'polypeptide(L)'
;MKQTKLLSYSTIDFPSKAQMNLYIKYIEQIENDKSNSEKLLNAGLVRRTHSQIWNSNNVFRIGITFEYKDEKCFSKVQKLLSEFMNNTETKELLINTKMSASRGIVLIDKFF
;
A
#
# COMPACT_ATOMS: atom_id res chain seq x y z
N MET A 1 -2.29 2.14 21.84
CA MET A 1 -1.89 2.11 20.42
C MET A 1 -1.01 0.90 20.17
N LYS A 2 -1.17 0.19 19.05
CA LYS A 2 -0.20 -0.84 18.65
C LYS A 2 1.06 -0.10 18.16
N GLN A 3 2.20 -0.35 18.78
CA GLN A 3 3.47 0.28 18.39
C GLN A 3 3.91 -0.25 17.01
N THR A 4 4.24 0.66 16.09
CA THR A 4 4.77 0.30 14.79
C THR A 4 6.25 -0.03 14.93
N LYS A 5 6.66 -1.24 14.53
CA LYS A 5 8.07 -1.68 14.58
C LYS A 5 8.73 -1.70 13.20
N LEU A 6 7.95 -1.97 12.16
CA LEU A 6 8.41 -2.00 10.78
C LEU A 6 7.54 -1.10 9.91
N LEU A 7 8.15 -0.52 8.89
CA LEU A 7 7.50 0.30 7.88
C LEU A 7 7.86 -0.22 6.49
N SER A 8 6.89 -0.28 5.58
CA SER A 8 7.13 -0.29 4.14
C SER A 8 6.60 0.99 3.52
N TYR A 9 7.37 1.57 2.61
CA TYR A 9 6.93 2.62 1.71
C TYR A 9 7.12 2.16 0.27
N SER A 10 6.02 2.07 -0.47
CA SER A 10 6.03 1.70 -1.87
C SER A 10 5.56 2.86 -2.73
N THR A 11 6.11 3.00 -3.93
CA THR A 11 5.61 3.95 -4.93
C THR A 11 5.21 3.22 -6.19
N ILE A 12 4.19 3.74 -6.87
CA ILE A 12 3.73 3.27 -8.17
C ILE A 12 3.69 4.47 -9.12
N ASP A 13 4.42 4.38 -10.21
CA ASP A 13 4.40 5.35 -11.30
C ASP A 13 3.49 4.86 -12.41
N PHE A 14 2.47 5.65 -12.72
CA PHE A 14 1.53 5.37 -13.78
C PHE A 14 1.94 6.11 -15.06
N PRO A 15 1.78 5.49 -16.24
CA PRO A 15 2.08 6.12 -17.52
C PRO A 15 1.06 7.22 -17.88
N SER A 16 -0.12 7.24 -17.24
CA SER A 16 -1.13 8.27 -17.46
C SER A 16 -1.95 8.58 -16.20
N LYS A 17 -2.49 9.81 -16.13
CA LYS A 17 -3.41 10.23 -15.08
C LYS A 17 -4.68 9.38 -15.05
N ALA A 18 -5.17 8.99 -16.23
CA ALA A 18 -6.39 8.19 -16.35
C ALA A 18 -6.21 6.83 -15.68
N GLN A 19 -5.10 6.14 -15.93
CA GLN A 19 -4.80 4.85 -15.30
C GLN A 19 -4.61 4.99 -13.78
N MET A 20 -3.92 6.04 -13.32
CA MET A 20 -3.79 6.34 -11.89
C MET A 20 -5.17 6.53 -11.23
N ASN A 21 -6.08 7.28 -11.88
CA ASN A 21 -7.42 7.51 -11.36
C ASN A 21 -8.27 6.23 -11.33
N LEU A 22 -8.13 5.35 -12.32
CA LEU A 22 -8.79 4.03 -12.31
C LEU A 22 -8.29 3.18 -11.15
N TYR A 23 -6.98 3.15 -10.92
CA TYR A 23 -6.39 2.46 -9.77
C TYR A 23 -6.90 3.02 -8.44
N ILE A 24 -6.99 4.36 -8.29
CA ILE A 24 -7.53 4.99 -7.08
C ILE A 24 -8.96 4.51 -6.82
N LYS A 25 -9.84 4.57 -7.82
CA LYS A 25 -11.23 4.10 -7.68
C LYS A 25 -11.32 2.62 -7.31
N TYR A 26 -10.46 1.79 -7.90
CA TYR A 26 -10.40 0.37 -7.57
C TYR A 26 -9.98 0.13 -6.12
N ILE A 27 -8.94 0.85 -5.64
CA ILE A 27 -8.52 0.79 -4.25
C ILE A 27 -9.61 1.30 -3.31
N GLU A 28 -10.30 2.40 -3.64
CA GLU A 28 -11.42 2.89 -2.84
C GLU A 28 -12.52 1.83 -2.69
N GLN A 29 -12.86 1.10 -3.76
CA GLN A 29 -13.83 0.01 -3.70
C GLN A 29 -13.37 -1.12 -2.76
N ILE A 30 -12.10 -1.51 -2.86
CA ILE A 30 -11.52 -2.58 -2.02
C ILE A 30 -11.44 -2.17 -0.55
N GLU A 31 -11.04 -0.94 -0.26
CA GLU A 31 -10.90 -0.45 1.12
C GLU A 31 -12.28 -0.21 1.77
N ASN A 32 -13.33 0.07 0.97
CA ASN A 32 -14.71 0.14 1.44
C ASN A 32 -15.31 -1.24 1.77
N ASP A 33 -14.73 -2.33 1.28
CA ASP A 33 -15.08 -3.67 1.73
C ASP A 33 -14.47 -3.94 3.12
N LYS A 34 -15.34 -4.01 4.13
CA LYS A 34 -14.98 -4.32 5.52
C LYS A 34 -14.17 -5.62 5.63
N SER A 35 -14.45 -6.61 4.78
CA SER A 35 -13.76 -7.90 4.82
C SER A 35 -12.26 -7.76 4.54
N ASN A 36 -11.87 -6.80 3.68
CA ASN A 36 -10.48 -6.53 3.36
C ASN A 36 -9.77 -5.85 4.54
N SER A 37 -10.41 -4.84 5.12
CA SER A 37 -9.91 -4.15 6.31
C SER A 37 -9.71 -5.12 7.49
N GLU A 38 -10.65 -6.05 7.71
CA GLU A 38 -10.55 -7.08 8.75
C GLU A 38 -9.40 -8.05 8.51
N LYS A 39 -9.18 -8.51 7.27
CA LYS A 39 -8.04 -9.38 6.93
C LYS A 39 -6.70 -8.73 7.29
N LEU A 40 -6.53 -7.45 6.94
CA LEU A 40 -5.31 -6.70 7.25
C LEU A 40 -5.14 -6.45 8.75
N LEU A 41 -6.22 -6.11 9.46
CA LEU A 41 -6.22 -5.92 10.91
C LEU A 41 -5.85 -7.22 11.65
N ASN A 42 -6.41 -8.36 11.22
CA ASN A 42 -6.15 -9.69 11.77
C ASN A 42 -4.72 -10.18 11.46
N ALA A 43 -4.17 -9.78 10.31
CA ALA A 43 -2.76 -9.99 10.00
C ALA A 43 -1.82 -9.15 10.91
N GLY A 44 -2.37 -8.15 11.61
CA GLY A 44 -1.65 -7.31 12.58
C GLY A 44 -1.19 -5.96 12.03
N LEU A 45 -1.64 -5.57 10.84
CA LEU A 45 -1.32 -4.28 10.25
C LEU A 45 -1.85 -3.17 11.16
N VAL A 46 -1.02 -2.17 11.42
CA VAL A 46 -1.35 -1.03 12.30
C VAL A 46 -2.04 0.05 11.49
N ARG A 47 -1.47 0.38 10.32
CA ARG A 47 -1.98 1.42 9.43
C ARG A 47 -1.54 1.15 7.99
N ARG A 48 -2.40 1.57 7.05
CA ARG A 48 -2.07 1.71 5.64
C ARG A 48 -2.49 3.09 5.17
N THR A 49 -1.73 3.69 4.28
CA THR A 49 -2.18 4.88 3.56
C THR A 49 -1.91 4.74 2.07
N HIS A 50 -2.77 5.35 1.26
CA HIS A 50 -2.50 5.64 -0.15
C HIS A 50 -2.47 7.15 -0.29
N SER A 51 -1.42 7.67 -0.91
CA SER A 51 -1.17 9.10 -1.04
C SER A 51 -0.80 9.41 -2.47
N GLN A 52 -1.44 10.41 -3.07
CA GLN A 52 -0.97 10.95 -4.34
C GLN A 52 0.25 11.85 -4.04
N ILE A 53 1.36 11.61 -4.74
CA ILE A 53 2.56 12.44 -4.59
C ILE A 53 2.38 13.69 -5.44
N TRP A 54 2.36 14.84 -4.77
CA TRP A 54 2.05 16.13 -5.40
C TRP A 54 3.29 16.85 -5.95
N ASN A 55 4.47 16.55 -5.43
CA ASN A 55 5.72 17.25 -5.76
C ASN A 55 6.57 16.54 -6.83
N SER A 56 5.99 15.60 -7.58
CA SER A 56 6.67 14.93 -8.70
C SER A 56 6.28 15.57 -10.03
N ASN A 57 7.15 16.42 -10.57
CA ASN A 57 6.93 17.04 -11.88
C ASN A 57 6.88 15.96 -12.97
N ASN A 58 5.84 16.00 -13.80
CA ASN A 58 5.61 15.09 -14.95
C ASN A 58 5.48 13.60 -14.63
N VAL A 59 5.17 13.21 -13.38
CA VAL A 59 4.93 11.80 -13.01
C VAL A 59 3.60 11.68 -12.28
N PHE A 60 2.78 10.71 -12.70
CA PHE A 60 1.57 10.31 -11.98
C PHE A 60 1.94 9.25 -10.95
N ARG A 61 2.15 9.65 -9.70
CA ARG A 61 2.73 8.78 -8.67
C ARG A 61 1.84 8.66 -7.44
N ILE A 62 1.67 7.43 -6.98
CA ILE A 62 1.05 7.11 -5.69
C ILE A 62 2.12 6.54 -4.76
N GLY A 63 2.14 7.00 -3.51
CA GLY A 63 2.87 6.40 -2.40
C GLY A 63 1.93 5.60 -1.50
N ILE A 64 2.38 4.42 -1.07
CA ILE A 64 1.64 3.50 -0.20
C ILE A 64 2.50 3.21 1.02
N THR A 65 2.01 3.57 2.22
CA THR A 65 2.67 3.18 3.47
C THR A 65 1.98 1.99 4.10
N PHE A 66 2.77 1.12 4.71
CA PHE A 66 2.29 0.05 5.57
C PHE A 66 3.08 0.08 6.88
N GLU A 67 2.35 0.13 7.99
CA GLU A 67 2.90 0.11 9.34
C GLU A 67 2.59 -1.24 9.99
N TYR A 68 3.62 -1.99 10.35
CA TYR A 68 3.49 -3.34 10.92
C TYR A 68 3.92 -3.37 12.38
N LYS A 69 3.21 -4.17 13.17
CA LYS A 69 3.55 -4.39 14.58
C LYS A 69 4.83 -5.20 14.80
N ASP A 70 5.20 -6.07 13.84
CA ASP A 70 6.36 -6.99 13.90
C ASP A 70 6.64 -7.64 12.53
N GLU A 71 7.72 -8.42 12.44
CA GLU A 71 8.13 -9.18 11.24
C GLU A 71 7.09 -10.23 10.81
N LYS A 72 6.42 -10.87 11.77
CA LYS A 72 5.38 -11.88 11.47
C LYS A 72 4.19 -11.25 10.77
N CYS A 73 3.80 -10.05 11.21
CA CYS A 73 2.77 -9.23 10.57
C CYS A 73 3.19 -8.86 9.15
N PHE A 74 4.43 -8.40 8.97
CA PHE A 74 4.96 -8.12 7.64
C PHE A 74 4.80 -9.34 6.72
N SER A 75 5.27 -10.52 7.11
CA SER A 75 5.15 -11.74 6.30
C SER A 75 3.70 -12.10 5.96
N LYS A 76 2.76 -11.97 6.92
CA LYS A 76 1.33 -12.24 6.68
C LYS A 76 0.75 -11.25 5.67
N VAL A 77 1.03 -9.95 5.82
CA VAL A 77 0.54 -8.92 4.90
C VAL A 77 1.18 -9.08 3.51
N GLN A 78 2.45 -9.47 3.40
CA GLN A 78 3.05 -9.74 2.09
C GLN A 78 2.33 -10.88 1.34
N LYS A 79 1.82 -11.90 2.03
CA LYS A 79 1.02 -12.96 1.38
C LYS A 79 -0.29 -12.41 0.83
N LEU A 80 -1.03 -11.64 1.64
CA LEU A 80 -2.26 -10.97 1.21
C LEU A 80 -2.01 -10.03 0.02
N LEU A 81 -0.92 -9.28 0.05
CA LEU A 81 -0.52 -8.42 -1.07
C LEU A 81 -0.13 -9.23 -2.30
N SER A 82 0.52 -10.39 -2.15
CA SER A 82 0.84 -11.25 -3.27
C SER A 82 -0.42 -11.82 -3.93
N GLU A 83 -1.45 -12.17 -3.15
CA GLU A 83 -2.75 -12.60 -3.67
C GLU A 83 -3.44 -11.46 -4.42
N PHE A 84 -3.45 -10.26 -3.84
CA PHE A 84 -3.95 -9.05 -4.47
C PHE A 84 -3.25 -8.76 -5.80
N MET A 85 -1.92 -8.74 -5.81
CA MET A 85 -1.12 -8.52 -7.02
C MET A 85 -1.28 -9.63 -8.07
N ASN A 86 -1.75 -10.81 -7.68
CA ASN A 86 -2.01 -11.91 -8.59
C ASN A 86 -3.42 -11.89 -9.21
N ASN A 87 -4.35 -11.10 -8.66
CA ASN A 87 -5.68 -10.89 -9.20
C ASN A 87 -5.61 -10.26 -10.60
N THR A 88 -6.46 -10.75 -11.53
CA THR A 88 -6.48 -10.30 -12.94
C THR A 88 -6.72 -8.81 -13.08
N GLU A 89 -7.73 -8.26 -12.39
CA GLU A 89 -8.07 -6.84 -12.45
C GLU A 89 -6.94 -5.97 -11.91
N THR A 90 -6.29 -6.41 -10.82
CA THR A 90 -5.10 -5.74 -10.28
C THR A 90 -3.95 -5.74 -11.28
N LYS A 91 -3.68 -6.87 -11.95
CA LYS A 91 -2.63 -6.98 -12.98
C LYS A 91 -2.89 -6.05 -14.17
N GLU A 92 -4.13 -6.00 -14.64
CA GLU A 92 -4.53 -5.12 -15.75
C GLU A 92 -4.36 -3.64 -15.37
N LEU A 93 -4.79 -3.24 -14.17
CA LEU A 93 -4.64 -1.87 -13.70
C LEU A 93 -3.18 -1.44 -13.50
N LEU A 94 -2.28 -2.39 -13.23
CA LEU A 94 -0.87 -2.13 -12.99
C LEU A 94 0.03 -2.37 -14.21
N ILE A 95 -0.55 -2.62 -15.38
CA ILE A 95 0.21 -2.79 -16.63
C ILE A 95 1.04 -1.52 -16.93
N ASN A 96 2.30 -1.71 -17.34
CA ASN A 96 3.24 -0.64 -17.65
C ASN A 96 3.49 0.37 -16.52
N THR A 97 3.17 0.01 -15.27
CA THR A 97 3.53 0.82 -14.10
C THR A 97 4.95 0.48 -13.63
N LYS A 98 5.61 1.45 -12.98
CA LYS A 98 6.90 1.19 -12.31
C LYS A 98 6.68 1.19 -10.80
N MET A 99 7.02 0.09 -10.15
CA MET A 99 6.88 -0.06 -8.71
C MET A 99 8.25 -0.09 -8.03
N SER A 100 8.38 0.61 -6.91
CA SER A 100 9.53 0.48 -6.01
C SER A 100 9.05 0.38 -4.58
N ALA A 101 9.79 -0.35 -3.75
CA ALA A 101 9.48 -0.52 -2.33
C ALA A 101 10.73 -0.36 -1.50
N SER A 102 10.62 0.39 -0.41
CA SER A 102 11.63 0.55 0.62
C SER A 102 11.06 0.08 1.94
N ARG A 103 11.86 -0.62 2.74
CA ARG A 103 11.45 -1.20 4.01
C ARG A 103 12.43 -0.78 5.09
N GLY A 104 11.92 -0.51 6.28
CA GLY A 104 12.73 -0.04 7.40
C GLY A 104 12.21 -0.51 8.75
N ILE A 105 13.11 -0.51 9.73
CA ILE A 105 12.79 -0.67 11.15
C ILE A 105 12.53 0.72 11.71
N VAL A 106 11.46 0.87 12.50
CA VAL A 106 11.15 2.15 13.15
C VAL A 106 12.12 2.38 14.29
N LEU A 107 12.90 3.46 14.22
CA LEU A 107 13.87 3.85 15.25
C LEU A 107 13.27 4.77 16.30
N ILE A 108 12.41 5.70 15.87
CA ILE A 108 11.74 6.69 16.72
C ILE A 108 10.28 6.76 16.25
N ASP A 109 9.35 6.54 17.17
CA ASP A 109 7.90 6.60 16.94
C ASP A 109 7.30 7.58 17.96
N LYS A 110 6.96 8.80 17.51
CA LYS A 110 6.50 9.90 18.38
C LYS A 110 5.24 10.54 17.82
N PHE A 111 4.21 10.61 18.65
CA PHE A 111 2.96 11.33 18.39
C PHE A 111 3.05 12.73 19.02
N PHE A 112 2.51 13.75 18.35
CA PHE A 112 2.44 15.13 18.81
C PHE A 112 0.99 15.54 19.07
#